data_AF-A0A3Q3N910-F1
#
_entry.id   AF-A0A3Q3N910-F1
#
_cell.length_a   1.000
_cell.length_b   1.000
_cell.length_c   1.000
_cell.angle_alpha   90.00
_cell.angle_beta   90.00
_cell.angle_gamma   90.00
#
_symmetry.space_group_name_H-M   'P 1'
#
loop_
_entity.id
_entity.type
_entity.pdbx_description
1 polymer ?
#
loop_
_entity_poly.entity_id
_entity_poly.type
_entity_poly.pdbx_seq_one_letter_code
_entity_poly.pdbx_strand_id
1 'polypeptide(L)'
;MPLVKRNIEPRHLCRGALPDGVTSELECVTNSTLAAIIKQLGSLSRHAEDIFGELFNEANSFYLRMSSLQERVDQLAVKVTISLQDINMRKAFKSSTIQDQQVVSRTSVPNPVVEMYHRGDKPPPLNILSPYRDDKKDALKFYTDPSYFFNLWKEKMLQATEDKRKEKRRQKVRLCTNSGKTSFKQTNPVTLKQTDTHPPSLCVCVCVCVCVCVAFAHHLTCSLTLRVWFASCPVFPDVFSWSIILLVSVVSGCSCVD
;
A
#
# COMPACT_ATOMS: atom_id res chain seq x y z
N MET A 1 -10.75 -6.54 2.71
CA MET A 1 -11.38 -7.87 2.90
C MET A 1 -10.27 -8.88 3.16
N PRO A 2 -10.29 -9.67 4.26
CA PRO A 2 -9.23 -10.62 4.53
C PRO A 2 -9.45 -11.84 3.64
N LEU A 3 -8.73 -11.91 2.52
CA LEU A 3 -8.68 -13.11 1.70
C LEU A 3 -7.99 -14.20 2.52
N VAL A 4 -8.66 -15.33 2.70
CA VAL A 4 -8.02 -16.53 3.28
C VAL A 4 -6.85 -16.88 2.37
N LYS A 5 -5.63 -16.60 2.81
CA LYS A 5 -4.43 -16.69 1.96
C LYS A 5 -4.09 -18.12 1.59
N ARG A 6 -4.39 -19.10 2.46
CA ARG A 6 -3.92 -20.49 2.32
C ARG A 6 -5.08 -21.44 2.60
N ASN A 7 -5.43 -22.26 1.61
CA ASN A 7 -6.49 -23.26 1.73
C ASN A 7 -5.89 -24.64 1.93
N ILE A 8 -6.31 -25.36 2.97
CA ILE A 8 -5.85 -26.73 3.25
C ILE A 8 -6.75 -27.70 2.49
N GLU A 9 -6.14 -28.57 1.68
CA GLU A 9 -6.85 -29.54 0.84
C GLU A 9 -6.52 -30.98 1.23
N PRO A 10 -7.50 -31.89 1.25
CA PRO A 10 -8.94 -31.71 0.96
C PRO A 10 -9.70 -31.06 2.13
N ARG A 11 -10.68 -30.17 1.88
CA ARG A 11 -11.45 -29.52 2.98
C ARG A 11 -12.46 -30.45 3.65
N HIS A 12 -12.96 -31.45 2.91
CA HIS A 12 -13.97 -32.40 3.39
C HIS A 12 -13.35 -33.79 3.43
N LEU A 13 -13.45 -34.45 4.59
CA LEU A 13 -12.79 -35.74 4.83
C LEU A 13 -13.70 -36.94 4.52
N CYS A 14 -15.00 -36.82 4.79
CA CYS A 14 -15.94 -37.98 4.77
C CYS A 14 -17.21 -37.72 3.94
N ARG A 15 -17.18 -36.81 2.96
CA ARG A 15 -18.39 -36.41 2.19
C ARG A 15 -18.57 -37.14 0.84
N GLY A 16 -17.75 -38.14 0.55
CA GLY A 16 -17.84 -38.92 -0.69
C GLY A 16 -18.83 -40.08 -0.59
N ALA A 17 -19.48 -40.42 -1.70
CA ALA A 17 -20.23 -41.67 -1.81
C ALA A 17 -19.26 -42.86 -1.78
N LEU A 18 -19.68 -43.96 -1.15
CA LEU A 18 -18.92 -45.21 -1.15
C LEU A 18 -19.07 -45.92 -2.51
N PRO A 19 -18.04 -46.64 -2.96
CA PRO A 19 -18.15 -47.49 -4.14
C PRO A 19 -19.09 -48.68 -3.88
N ASP A 20 -19.78 -49.14 -4.91
CA ASP A 20 -20.70 -50.29 -4.81
C ASP A 20 -19.91 -51.60 -4.55
N GLY A 21 -20.47 -52.48 -3.73
CA GLY A 21 -19.91 -53.81 -3.46
C GLY A 21 -18.84 -53.87 -2.36
N VAL A 22 -18.74 -52.84 -1.51
CA VAL A 22 -17.86 -52.84 -0.33
C VAL A 22 -18.38 -53.80 0.74
N THR A 23 -17.49 -54.64 1.28
CA THR A 23 -17.83 -55.61 2.34
C THR A 23 -18.10 -54.94 3.69
N SER A 24 -17.28 -53.94 4.06
CA SER A 24 -17.40 -53.18 5.31
C SER A 24 -17.38 -51.68 5.01
N GLU A 25 -18.57 -51.07 4.95
CA GLU A 25 -18.72 -49.65 4.65
C GLU A 25 -18.00 -48.77 5.67
N LEU A 26 -18.09 -49.12 6.96
CA LEU A 26 -17.46 -48.36 8.04
C LEU A 26 -15.94 -48.36 7.92
N GLU A 27 -15.33 -49.51 7.61
CA GLU A 27 -13.88 -49.62 7.40
C GLU A 27 -13.44 -48.83 6.16
N CYS A 28 -14.24 -48.84 5.10
CA CYS A 28 -13.95 -48.06 3.89
C CYS A 28 -14.00 -46.55 4.17
N VAL A 29 -15.00 -46.07 4.92
CA VAL A 29 -15.10 -44.65 5.31
C VAL A 29 -13.93 -44.27 6.22
N THR A 30 -13.59 -45.07 7.23
CA THR A 30 -12.49 -44.73 8.15
C THR A 30 -11.14 -44.69 7.43
N ASN A 31 -10.86 -45.67 6.57
CA ASN A 31 -9.62 -45.68 5.79
C ASN A 31 -9.54 -44.50 4.80
N SER A 32 -10.65 -44.19 4.11
CA SER A 32 -10.73 -43.03 3.21
C SER A 32 -10.53 -41.71 3.96
N THR A 33 -11.10 -41.61 5.17
CA THR A 33 -10.94 -40.45 6.06
C THR A 33 -9.49 -40.30 6.49
N LEU A 34 -8.82 -41.38 6.91
CA LEU A 34 -7.42 -41.36 7.29
C LEU A 34 -6.52 -40.95 6.12
N ALA A 35 -6.76 -41.49 4.93
CA ALA A 35 -6.03 -41.09 3.73
C ALA A 35 -6.23 -39.59 3.40
N ALA A 36 -7.46 -39.07 3.59
CA ALA A 36 -7.75 -37.66 3.40
C ALA A 36 -7.09 -36.76 4.47
N ILE A 37 -7.01 -37.22 5.73
CA ILE A 37 -6.26 -36.53 6.80
C ILE A 37 -4.77 -36.47 6.47
N ILE A 38 -4.17 -37.56 5.99
CA ILE A 38 -2.76 -37.58 5.58
C ILE A 38 -2.51 -36.57 4.46
N LYS A 39 -3.42 -36.48 3.48
CA LYS A 39 -3.35 -35.45 2.42
C LYS A 39 -3.47 -34.02 2.98
N GLN A 40 -4.39 -33.78 3.92
CA GLN A 40 -4.52 -32.48 4.59
C GLN A 40 -3.23 -32.10 5.33
N LEU A 41 -2.62 -33.04 6.05
CA LEU A 41 -1.35 -32.81 6.73
C LEU A 41 -0.23 -32.48 5.73
N GLY A 42 -0.18 -33.16 4.59
CA GLY A 42 0.74 -32.80 3.50
C GLY A 42 0.53 -31.37 2.98
N SER A 43 -0.73 -30.98 2.76
CA SER A 43 -1.07 -29.60 2.38
C SER A 43 -0.67 -28.58 3.46
N LEU A 44 -0.89 -28.89 4.74
CA LEU A 44 -0.49 -28.05 5.86
C LEU A 44 1.04 -27.88 5.94
N SER A 45 1.79 -28.96 5.79
CA SER A 45 3.27 -28.92 5.79
C SER A 45 3.81 -28.06 4.66
N ARG A 46 3.24 -28.16 3.46
CA ARG A 46 3.60 -27.27 2.33
C ARG A 46 3.35 -25.80 2.66
N HIS A 47 2.19 -25.48 3.26
CA HIS A 47 1.89 -24.10 3.68
C HIS A 47 2.85 -23.59 4.76
N ALA A 48 3.29 -24.47 5.67
CA ALA A 48 4.27 -24.13 6.68
C ALA A 48 5.65 -23.86 6.05
N GLU A 49 6.08 -24.70 5.11
CA GLU A 49 7.31 -24.51 4.33
C GLU A 49 7.31 -23.14 3.63
N ASP A 50 6.23 -22.78 2.94
CA ASP A 50 6.12 -21.48 2.27
C ASP A 50 6.26 -20.30 3.27
N ILE A 51 5.61 -20.38 4.44
CA ILE A 51 5.67 -19.32 5.47
C ILE A 51 7.10 -19.20 6.03
N PHE A 52 7.72 -20.32 6.40
CA PHE A 52 9.07 -20.29 6.94
C PHE A 52 10.10 -19.90 5.88
N GLY A 53 9.89 -20.27 4.62
CA GLY A 53 10.72 -19.82 3.49
C GLY A 53 10.64 -18.31 3.26
N GLU A 54 9.43 -17.74 3.27
CA GLU A 54 9.22 -16.27 3.19
C GLU A 54 9.93 -15.55 4.35
N LEU A 55 9.76 -16.03 5.58
CA LEU A 55 10.42 -15.46 6.76
C LEU A 55 11.94 -15.58 6.71
N PHE A 56 12.46 -16.73 6.28
CA PHE A 56 13.89 -16.97 6.15
C PHE A 56 14.51 -16.03 5.12
N ASN A 57 13.87 -15.85 3.95
CA ASN A 57 14.37 -14.96 2.90
C ASN A 57 14.45 -13.51 3.38
N GLU A 58 13.43 -13.03 4.10
CA GLU A 58 13.43 -11.67 4.66
C GLU A 58 14.48 -11.53 5.77
N ALA A 59 14.60 -12.51 6.67
CA ALA A 59 15.61 -12.51 7.71
C ALA A 59 17.04 -12.54 7.13
N ASN A 60 17.25 -13.29 6.06
CA ASN A 60 18.54 -13.35 5.36
C ASN A 60 18.87 -12.01 4.67
N SER A 61 17.88 -11.38 4.01
CA SER A 61 18.01 -10.02 3.47
C SER A 61 18.40 -9.01 4.56
N PHE A 62 17.74 -9.08 5.71
CA PHE A 62 18.08 -8.26 6.88
C PHE A 62 19.51 -8.53 7.37
N TYR A 63 19.90 -9.80 7.49
CA TYR A 63 21.24 -10.20 7.91
C TYR A 63 22.34 -9.64 6.99
N LEU A 64 22.18 -9.76 5.66
CA LEU A 64 23.15 -9.23 4.69
C LEU A 64 23.30 -7.71 4.82
N ARG A 65 22.19 -7.00 4.99
CA ARG A 65 22.20 -5.54 5.21
C ARG A 65 22.87 -5.17 6.53
N MET A 66 22.61 -5.94 7.58
CA MET A 66 23.20 -5.73 8.91
C MET A 66 24.70 -5.98 8.89
N SER A 67 25.15 -7.05 8.23
CA SER A 67 26.58 -7.36 8.09
C SER A 67 27.34 -6.24 7.35
N SER A 68 26.80 -5.75 6.24
CA SER A 68 27.38 -4.61 5.52
C SER A 68 27.37 -3.32 6.35
N LEU A 69 26.31 -3.10 7.12
CA LEU A 69 26.24 -1.95 8.02
C LEU A 69 27.27 -2.05 9.15
N GLN A 70 27.45 -3.23 9.74
CA GLN A 70 28.42 -3.47 10.81
C GLN A 70 29.84 -3.16 10.35
N GLU A 71 30.25 -3.67 9.19
CA GLU A 71 31.59 -3.38 8.64
C GLU A 71 31.82 -1.87 8.47
N ARG A 72 30.81 -1.14 7.99
CA ARG A 72 30.88 0.32 7.83
C ARG A 72 30.97 1.04 9.17
N VAL A 73 30.28 0.55 10.20
CA VAL A 73 30.35 1.10 11.57
C VAL A 73 31.75 0.89 12.15
N ASP A 74 32.32 -0.31 12.00
CA ASP A 74 33.66 -0.63 12.50
C ASP A 74 34.73 0.23 11.82
N GLN A 75 34.65 0.40 10.50
CA GLN A 75 35.56 1.28 9.75
C GLN A 75 35.40 2.76 10.14
N LEU A 76 34.17 3.20 10.40
CA LEU A 76 33.91 4.58 10.82
C LEU A 76 34.48 4.84 12.22
N ALA A 77 34.35 3.89 13.15
CA ALA A 77 34.85 4.00 14.51
C ALA A 77 36.36 4.29 14.57
N VAL A 78 37.13 3.77 13.61
CA VAL A 78 38.59 4.02 13.50
C VAL A 78 38.92 5.37 12.83
N LYS A 79 38.05 5.89 11.96
CA LYS A 79 38.32 7.03 11.07
C LYS A 79 37.81 8.39 11.59
N VAL A 80 37.40 8.50 12.86
CA VAL A 80 36.92 9.77 13.42
C VAL A 80 38.08 10.74 13.68
N THR A 81 38.60 11.36 12.62
CA THR A 81 39.44 12.56 12.69
C THR A 81 38.90 13.58 11.68
N ILE A 82 38.53 14.77 12.17
CA ILE A 82 37.82 15.79 11.39
C ILE A 82 38.79 16.91 11.02
N SER A 83 38.87 17.24 9.72
CA SER A 83 39.46 18.48 9.20
C SER A 83 38.39 19.28 8.44
N LEU A 84 38.29 20.58 8.74
CA LEU A 84 37.20 21.49 8.34
C LEU A 84 37.51 22.36 7.11
N GLN A 85 38.61 22.12 6.38
CA GLN A 85 39.15 23.11 5.44
C GLN A 85 38.47 23.16 4.04
N ASP A 86 37.58 22.22 3.69
CA ASP A 86 37.05 22.09 2.30
C ASP A 86 35.52 22.31 2.15
N ILE A 87 34.86 23.02 3.06
CA ILE A 87 33.37 23.11 3.08
C ILE A 87 32.81 23.82 1.83
N ASN A 88 33.50 24.83 1.29
CA ASN A 88 32.95 25.68 0.22
C ASN A 88 33.09 25.09 -1.20
N MET A 89 33.78 23.95 -1.36
CA MET A 89 33.93 23.27 -2.67
C MET A 89 33.25 21.89 -2.73
N ARG A 90 32.62 21.43 -1.64
CA ARG A 90 31.95 20.12 -1.58
C ARG A 90 30.43 20.29 -1.68
N LYS A 91 29.79 19.42 -2.48
CA LYS A 91 28.32 19.33 -2.51
C LYS A 91 27.81 18.90 -1.13
N ALA A 92 26.69 19.49 -0.72
CA ALA A 92 26.05 19.14 0.55
C ALA A 92 25.64 17.66 0.59
N PHE A 93 25.70 17.07 1.79
CA PHE A 93 25.19 15.73 2.05
C PHE A 93 23.70 15.63 1.68
N LYS A 94 23.31 14.53 1.04
CA LYS A 94 21.90 14.21 0.76
C LYS A 94 21.59 12.82 1.27
N SER A 95 20.53 12.71 2.05
CA SER A 95 19.98 11.43 2.48
C SER A 95 19.19 10.75 1.35
N SER A 96 18.95 9.45 1.52
CA SER A 96 18.03 8.71 0.64
C SER A 96 16.62 9.28 0.75
N THR A 97 15.94 9.41 -0.39
CA THR A 97 14.56 9.91 -0.53
C THR A 97 13.65 8.92 -1.26
N ILE A 98 14.04 7.65 -1.30
CA ILE A 98 13.29 6.57 -1.96
C ILE A 98 11.93 6.43 -1.26
N GLN A 99 10.86 6.32 -2.05
CA GLN A 99 9.49 6.09 -1.59
C GLN A 99 8.90 4.91 -2.34
N ASP A 100 8.36 3.95 -1.61
CA ASP A 100 7.70 2.78 -2.19
C ASP A 100 6.37 3.18 -2.80
N GLN A 101 6.15 2.78 -4.04
CA GLN A 101 4.93 3.06 -4.80
C GLN A 101 4.44 1.78 -5.47
N GLN A 102 3.18 1.77 -5.91
CA GLN A 102 2.57 0.62 -6.58
C GLN A 102 2.62 -0.68 -5.76
N VAL A 103 2.39 -0.58 -4.44
CA VAL A 103 2.51 -1.69 -3.48
C VAL A 103 1.56 -2.88 -3.73
N VAL A 104 0.56 -2.71 -4.59
CA VAL A 104 -0.44 -3.75 -4.95
C VAL A 104 -0.29 -4.23 -6.40
N SER A 105 0.93 -4.15 -6.95
CA SER A 105 1.24 -4.61 -8.30
C SER A 105 1.18 -6.13 -8.41
N ARG A 106 1.18 -6.65 -9.65
CA ARG A 106 1.20 -8.11 -9.90
C ARG A 106 2.45 -8.78 -9.31
N THR A 107 3.56 -8.06 -9.19
CA THR A 107 4.83 -8.60 -8.67
C THR A 107 4.86 -8.67 -7.14
N SER A 108 4.02 -7.91 -6.44
CA SER A 108 3.91 -7.97 -4.98
C SER A 108 2.81 -8.93 -4.49
N VAL A 109 2.13 -9.64 -5.41
CA VAL A 109 1.09 -10.60 -5.05
C VAL A 109 1.73 -11.83 -4.39
N PRO A 110 1.29 -12.22 -3.18
CA PRO A 110 1.83 -13.41 -2.51
C PRO A 110 1.55 -14.69 -3.31
N ASN A 111 2.50 -15.64 -3.30
CA ASN A 111 2.40 -16.92 -4.01
C ASN A 111 1.05 -17.65 -3.78
N PRO A 112 0.51 -17.75 -2.55
CA PRO A 112 -0.77 -18.43 -2.35
C PRO A 112 -1.95 -17.78 -3.08
N VAL A 113 -1.92 -16.45 -3.21
CA VAL A 113 -2.94 -15.69 -3.96
C VAL A 113 -2.76 -15.90 -5.47
N VAL A 114 -1.51 -16.03 -5.94
CA VAL A 114 -1.20 -16.37 -7.33
C VAL A 114 -1.72 -17.76 -7.68
N GLU A 115 -1.53 -18.76 -6.82
CA GLU A 115 -2.08 -20.11 -7.01
C GLU A 115 -3.61 -20.11 -7.07
N MET A 116 -4.27 -19.35 -6.19
CA MET A 116 -5.72 -19.16 -6.26
C MET A 116 -6.15 -18.50 -7.56
N TYR A 117 -5.43 -17.46 -8.00
CA TYR A 117 -5.72 -16.75 -9.25
C TYR A 117 -5.61 -17.68 -10.47
N HIS A 118 -4.62 -18.58 -10.50
CA HIS A 118 -4.45 -19.53 -11.60
C HIS A 118 -5.50 -20.64 -11.66
N ARG A 119 -6.16 -20.94 -10.54
CA ARG A 119 -7.32 -21.86 -10.51
C ARG A 119 -8.60 -21.21 -11.02
N GLY A 120 -8.66 -19.89 -11.09
CA GLY A 120 -9.80 -19.17 -11.63
C GLY A 120 -9.90 -19.30 -13.15
N ASP A 121 -11.11 -19.17 -13.67
CA ASP A 121 -11.36 -19.18 -15.11
C ASP A 121 -10.67 -18.00 -15.80
N LYS A 122 -9.98 -18.30 -16.88
CA LYS A 122 -9.30 -17.28 -17.69
C LYS A 122 -10.33 -16.53 -18.54
N PRO A 123 -10.12 -15.23 -18.81
CA PRO A 123 -11.00 -14.50 -19.71
C PRO A 123 -10.99 -15.14 -21.11
N PRO A 124 -12.07 -15.00 -21.89
CA PRO A 124 -12.10 -15.45 -23.28
C PRO A 124 -10.93 -14.85 -24.06
N PRO A 125 -10.31 -15.60 -25.00
CA PRO A 125 -9.10 -15.18 -25.71
C PRO A 125 -9.42 -14.14 -26.81
N LEU A 126 -10.00 -13.00 -26.43
CA LEU A 126 -10.40 -11.94 -27.34
C LEU A 126 -9.22 -11.27 -28.04
N ASN A 127 -8.00 -11.43 -27.53
CA ASN A 127 -6.76 -10.93 -28.16
C ASN A 127 -6.59 -11.40 -29.60
N ILE A 128 -7.15 -12.55 -29.98
CA ILE A 128 -7.11 -13.05 -31.37
C ILE A 128 -7.88 -12.15 -32.34
N LEU A 129 -8.82 -11.35 -31.83
CA LEU A 129 -9.64 -10.42 -32.62
C LEU A 129 -8.99 -9.04 -32.74
N SER A 130 -7.97 -8.73 -31.94
CA SER A 130 -7.27 -7.44 -31.95
C SER A 130 -6.72 -7.04 -33.33
N PRO A 131 -6.16 -7.95 -34.15
CA PRO A 131 -5.69 -7.61 -35.50
C PRO A 131 -6.80 -7.20 -36.49
N TYR A 132 -8.04 -7.61 -36.24
CA TYR A 132 -9.17 -7.34 -37.13
C TYR A 132 -9.93 -6.06 -36.77
N ARG A 133 -9.43 -5.27 -35.81
CA ARG A 133 -10.05 -4.03 -35.37
C ARG A 133 -9.44 -2.81 -36.05
N ASP A 134 -10.29 -1.93 -36.57
CA ASP A 134 -9.89 -0.66 -37.18
C ASP A 134 -9.25 0.32 -36.17
N ASP A 135 -9.71 0.28 -34.92
CA ASP A 135 -9.28 1.21 -33.86
C ASP A 135 -7.83 0.99 -33.37
N LYS A 136 -7.18 -0.11 -33.77
CA LYS A 136 -5.88 -0.58 -33.22
C LYS A 136 -5.86 -0.72 -31.69
N LYS A 137 -7.03 -0.84 -31.07
CA LYS A 137 -7.19 -1.07 -29.63
C LYS A 137 -7.23 -2.56 -29.36
N ASP A 138 -6.66 -2.95 -28.22
CA ASP A 138 -6.69 -4.33 -27.77
C ASP A 138 -8.13 -4.77 -27.46
N ALA A 139 -8.60 -5.81 -28.14
CA ALA A 139 -9.95 -6.33 -28.03
C ALA A 139 -10.27 -6.80 -26.60
N LEU A 140 -9.29 -7.36 -25.88
CA LEU A 140 -9.51 -7.81 -24.51
C LEU A 140 -9.80 -6.66 -23.54
N LYS A 141 -9.31 -5.44 -23.81
CA LYS A 141 -9.59 -4.26 -22.97
C LYS A 141 -11.06 -3.86 -22.97
N PHE A 142 -11.83 -4.27 -23.97
CA PHE A 142 -13.29 -4.08 -23.99
C PHE A 142 -14.03 -5.04 -23.04
N TYR A 143 -13.40 -6.16 -22.68
CA TYR A 143 -13.91 -7.11 -21.69
C TYR A 143 -13.35 -6.83 -20.28
N THR A 144 -12.04 -6.61 -20.18
CA THR A 144 -11.37 -6.32 -18.91
C THR A 144 -10.18 -5.38 -19.11
N ASP A 145 -10.18 -4.25 -18.40
CA ASP A 145 -9.07 -3.30 -18.40
C ASP A 145 -8.64 -2.95 -16.97
N PRO A 146 -7.53 -3.56 -16.47
CA PRO A 146 -6.98 -3.24 -15.15
C PRO A 146 -6.50 -1.80 -15.01
N SER A 147 -6.17 -1.12 -16.12
CA SER A 147 -5.65 0.25 -16.13
C SER A 147 -6.74 1.32 -16.13
N TYR A 148 -8.00 0.93 -16.34
CA TYR A 148 -9.14 1.84 -16.49
C TYR A 148 -9.27 2.83 -15.33
N PHE A 149 -9.26 2.34 -14.09
CA PHE A 149 -9.42 3.18 -12.90
C PHE A 149 -8.32 4.23 -12.76
N PHE A 150 -7.07 3.84 -13.04
CA PHE A 150 -5.93 4.75 -12.99
C PHE A 150 -6.03 5.81 -14.09
N ASN A 151 -6.36 5.41 -15.32
CA ASN A 151 -6.49 6.34 -16.44
C ASN A 151 -7.61 7.36 -16.20
N LEU A 152 -8.77 6.90 -15.73
CA LEU A 152 -9.90 7.76 -15.39
C LEU A 152 -9.56 8.73 -14.26
N TRP A 153 -8.89 8.24 -13.21
CA TRP A 153 -8.44 9.08 -12.11
C TRP A 153 -7.43 10.14 -12.59
N LYS A 154 -6.43 9.74 -13.36
CA LYS A 154 -5.40 10.63 -13.93
C LYS A 154 -6.04 11.76 -14.74
N GLU A 155 -6.98 11.42 -15.62
CA GLU A 155 -7.69 12.40 -16.44
C GLU A 155 -8.46 13.40 -15.57
N LYS A 156 -9.21 12.92 -14.57
CA LYS A 156 -9.93 13.78 -13.63
C LYS A 156 -9.00 14.72 -12.84
N MET A 157 -7.83 14.23 -12.41
CA MET A 157 -6.87 15.06 -11.67
C MET A 157 -6.24 16.15 -12.53
N LEU A 158 -5.91 15.84 -13.80
CA LEU A 158 -5.40 16.83 -14.74
C LEU A 158 -6.46 17.90 -15.05
N GLN A 159 -7.70 17.48 -15.28
CA GLN A 159 -8.82 18.38 -15.52
C GLN A 159 -9.04 19.32 -14.31
N ALA A 160 -9.10 18.77 -13.10
CA ALA A 160 -9.26 19.56 -11.87
C ALA A 160 -8.11 20.56 -11.66
N THR A 161 -6.88 20.21 -12.05
CA THR A 161 -5.72 21.10 -11.97
C THR A 161 -5.85 22.29 -12.92
N GLU A 162 -6.28 22.03 -14.15
CA GLU A 162 -6.45 23.09 -15.15
C GLU A 162 -7.65 23.99 -14.81
N ASP A 163 -8.74 23.44 -14.30
CA ASP A 163 -9.90 24.22 -13.85
C ASP A 163 -9.54 25.11 -12.65
N LYS A 164 -8.76 24.60 -11.68
CA LYS A 164 -8.24 25.41 -10.57
C LYS A 164 -7.33 26.54 -11.05
N ARG A 165 -6.52 26.29 -12.09
CA ARG A 165 -5.66 27.31 -12.70
C ARG A 165 -6.46 28.39 -13.41
N LYS A 166 -7.50 28.01 -14.17
CA LYS A 166 -8.41 28.93 -14.87
C LYS A 166 -9.22 29.77 -13.87
N GLU A 167 -9.72 29.16 -12.80
CA GLU A 167 -10.49 29.88 -11.78
C GLU A 167 -9.63 30.92 -11.04
N LYS A 168 -8.38 30.59 -10.67
CA LYS A 168 -7.44 31.57 -10.11
C LYS A 168 -7.20 32.77 -11.03
N ARG A 169 -7.11 32.54 -12.35
CA ARG A 169 -6.98 33.62 -13.35
C ARG A 169 -8.25 34.50 -13.38
N ARG A 170 -9.44 33.89 -13.38
CA ARG A 170 -10.73 34.61 -13.35
C ARG A 170 -10.88 35.44 -12.07
N GLN A 171 -10.52 34.91 -10.91
CA GLN A 171 -10.53 35.65 -9.65
C GLN A 171 -9.58 36.84 -9.65
N LYS A 172 -8.34 36.68 -10.16
CA LYS A 172 -7.39 37.79 -10.29
C LYS A 172 -7.90 38.89 -11.22
N VAL A 173 -8.55 38.53 -12.34
CA VAL A 173 -9.17 39.50 -13.24
C VAL A 173 -10.34 40.23 -12.57
N ARG A 174 -11.22 39.50 -11.87
CA ARG A 174 -12.36 40.07 -11.11
C ARG A 174 -11.90 41.02 -10.00
N LEU A 175 -10.82 40.68 -9.29
CA LEU A 175 -10.19 41.56 -8.29
C LEU A 175 -9.67 42.86 -8.94
N CYS A 176 -9.00 42.78 -10.09
CA CYS A 176 -8.55 43.97 -10.83
C CYS A 176 -9.71 44.83 -11.38
N THR A 177 -10.84 44.24 -11.74
CA THR A 177 -12.01 45.00 -12.23
C THR A 177 -12.80 45.66 -11.09
N ASN A 178 -12.87 45.01 -9.92
CA ASN A 178 -13.55 45.58 -8.75
C ASN A 178 -12.68 46.59 -7.99
N SER A 179 -11.35 46.54 -8.10
CA SER A 179 -10.45 47.58 -7.57
C SER A 179 -10.49 48.91 -8.35
N GLY A 180 -11.27 48.98 -9.45
CA GLY A 180 -11.51 50.22 -10.20
C GLY A 180 -12.62 51.12 -9.63
N LYS A 181 -13.24 50.74 -8.50
CA LYS A 181 -14.27 51.55 -7.80
C LYS A 181 -14.06 51.59 -6.29
N THR A 182 -12.84 51.85 -5.82
CA THR A 182 -12.64 52.45 -4.50
C THR A 182 -11.44 53.38 -4.56
N SER A 183 -11.68 54.61 -4.11
CA SER A 183 -10.75 55.72 -4.07
C SER A 183 -9.34 55.34 -3.64
N PHE A 184 -8.38 55.89 -4.39
CA PHE A 184 -7.01 56.19 -4.01
C PHE A 184 -6.87 56.41 -2.48
N LYS A 185 -6.17 55.52 -1.79
CA LYS A 185 -5.39 55.86 -0.60
C LYS A 185 -4.03 55.17 -0.71
N GLN A 186 -3.04 56.03 -0.79
CA GLN A 186 -1.62 55.77 -0.89
C GLN A 186 -1.12 54.96 0.31
N THR A 187 -0.47 53.82 0.05
CA THR A 187 0.46 53.19 0.99
C THR A 187 1.70 52.69 0.25
N ASN A 188 2.84 52.89 0.91
CA ASN A 188 4.23 52.92 0.43
C ASN A 188 4.74 51.63 -0.23
N PRO A 189 5.84 51.71 -1.03
CA PRO A 189 6.39 50.55 -1.72
C PRO A 189 7.07 49.59 -0.74
N VAL A 190 6.67 48.32 -0.76
CA VAL A 190 7.40 47.24 -0.11
C VAL A 190 8.13 46.43 -1.17
N THR A 191 9.41 46.26 -0.90
CA THR A 191 10.49 45.59 -1.64
C THR A 191 10.10 44.27 -2.32
N LEU A 192 10.49 44.18 -3.59
CA LEU A 192 10.53 42.96 -4.40
C LEU A 192 11.47 41.94 -3.73
N LYS A 193 10.93 40.93 -3.06
CA LYS A 193 11.66 39.70 -2.76
C LYS A 193 11.41 38.70 -3.88
N GLN A 194 12.47 38.45 -4.64
CA GLN A 194 12.57 37.41 -5.64
C GLN A 194 12.48 36.05 -4.95
N THR A 195 11.38 35.32 -5.15
CA THR A 195 11.28 33.91 -4.79
C THR A 195 11.40 33.09 -6.06
N ASP A 196 12.51 32.36 -6.17
CA ASP A 196 12.78 31.43 -7.25
C ASP A 196 11.64 30.43 -7.45
N THR A 197 10.95 30.55 -8.58
CA THR A 197 10.02 29.54 -9.07
C THR A 197 10.80 28.38 -9.68
N HIS A 198 11.10 27.36 -8.88
CA HIS A 198 11.28 26.01 -9.42
C HIS A 198 9.92 25.43 -9.85
N PRO A 199 9.82 24.72 -10.98
CA PRO A 199 8.57 24.10 -11.42
C PRO A 199 8.13 23.04 -10.40
N PRO A 200 6.83 22.96 -10.04
CA PRO A 200 6.35 21.89 -9.19
C PRO A 200 6.39 20.59 -10.00
N SER A 201 7.39 19.75 -9.71
CA SER A 201 7.24 18.31 -9.84
C SER A 201 6.02 17.92 -9.02
N LEU A 202 4.90 17.63 -9.69
CA LEU A 202 3.67 17.14 -9.07
C LEU A 202 3.91 15.71 -8.56
N CYS A 203 4.60 15.60 -7.43
CA CYS A 203 4.60 14.40 -6.62
C CYS A 203 3.42 14.55 -5.65
N VAL A 204 2.27 13.96 -6.01
CA VAL A 204 1.13 13.87 -5.08
C VAL A 204 1.38 12.66 -4.20
N CYS A 205 2.19 12.85 -3.16
CA CYS A 205 2.35 11.88 -2.09
C CYS A 205 1.04 11.83 -1.32
N VAL A 206 0.29 10.72 -1.38
CA VAL A 206 -0.78 10.46 -0.41
C VAL A 206 -0.07 10.03 0.88
N CYS A 207 0.37 11.01 1.67
CA CYS A 207 0.97 10.76 2.97
C CYS A 207 -0.13 10.34 3.95
N VAL A 208 -0.26 9.03 4.19
CA VAL A 208 -1.03 8.54 5.34
C VAL A 208 -0.09 8.62 6.55
N CYS A 209 -0.14 9.74 7.26
CA CYS A 209 0.59 9.88 8.53
C CYS A 209 -0.14 9.07 9.61
N VAL A 210 0.38 7.89 9.96
CA VAL A 210 -0.06 7.16 11.15
C VAL A 210 0.76 7.68 12.34
N CYS A 211 0.20 8.58 13.14
CA CYS A 211 0.79 8.99 14.40
C CYS A 211 0.44 7.97 15.49
N VAL A 212 1.45 7.23 15.97
CA VAL A 212 1.32 6.43 17.20
C VAL A 212 1.76 7.31 18.36
N CYS A 213 0.82 7.85 19.12
CA CYS A 213 1.12 8.56 20.36
C CYS A 213 1.22 7.54 21.50
N VAL A 214 2.42 7.29 22.02
CA VAL A 214 2.62 6.58 23.28
C VAL A 214 2.62 7.62 24.39
N ALA A 215 1.52 7.71 25.15
CA ALA A 215 1.46 8.54 26.34
C ALA A 215 2.09 7.78 27.52
N PHE A 216 3.25 8.25 28.00
CA PHE A 216 3.85 7.75 29.23
C PHE A 216 3.29 8.55 30.41
N ALA A 217 2.26 8.03 31.07
CA ALA A 217 1.83 8.52 32.37
C ALA A 217 2.37 7.58 33.45
N HIS A 218 3.12 8.15 34.40
CA HIS A 218 3.50 7.44 35.62
C HIS A 218 2.24 6.95 36.34
N HIS A 219 2.26 5.67 36.71
CA HIS A 219 1.24 4.88 37.42
C HIS A 219 0.03 4.32 36.63
N LEU A 220 0.15 3.01 36.36
CA LEU A 220 -0.88 1.95 36.23
C LEU A 220 -2.21 2.32 35.54
N THR A 221 -2.25 2.21 34.20
CA THR A 221 -3.21 1.44 33.39
C THR A 221 -3.03 1.82 31.91
N CYS A 222 -2.69 0.85 31.06
CA CYS A 222 -2.41 1.10 29.64
C CYS A 222 -3.71 0.92 28.83
N SER A 223 -4.35 2.00 28.40
CA SER A 223 -5.45 1.96 27.43
C SER A 223 -4.93 2.44 26.08
N LEU A 224 -4.79 1.52 25.10
CA LEU A 224 -4.53 1.90 23.71
C LEU A 224 -5.85 2.36 23.08
N THR A 225 -6.02 3.67 22.93
CA THR A 225 -7.06 4.22 22.05
C THR A 225 -6.41 4.63 20.74
N LEU A 226 -6.61 3.83 19.68
CA LEU A 226 -6.24 4.20 18.32
C LEU A 226 -7.27 5.22 17.81
N ARG A 227 -6.93 6.52 17.83
CA ARG A 227 -7.69 7.55 17.11
C ARG A 227 -6.97 7.88 15.82
N VAL A 228 -7.53 7.44 14.70
CA VAL A 228 -7.11 7.88 13.36
C VAL A 228 -7.77 9.23 13.09
N TRP A 229 -6.97 10.29 13.03
CA TRP A 229 -7.46 11.62 12.64
C TRP A 229 -7.10 11.86 11.17
N PHE A 230 -8.10 12.01 10.31
CA PHE A 230 -7.88 12.53 8.96
C PHE A 230 -7.78 14.06 9.07
N ALA A 231 -6.57 14.59 9.16
CA ALA A 231 -6.35 16.02 9.02
C ALA A 231 -6.50 16.40 7.54
N SER A 232 -7.58 17.09 7.20
CA SER A 232 -7.78 17.64 5.86
C SER A 232 -6.67 18.63 5.53
N CYS A 233 -5.95 18.35 4.45
CA CYS A 233 -5.00 19.27 3.84
C CYS A 233 -5.74 20.58 3.48
N PRO A 234 -5.23 21.78 3.84
CA PRO A 234 -5.96 23.06 3.69
C PRO A 234 -6.15 23.53 2.24
N VAL A 235 -6.03 22.63 1.25
CA VAL A 235 -6.03 22.96 -0.19
C VAL A 235 -7.34 22.59 -0.89
N PHE A 236 -8.23 21.81 -0.25
CA PHE A 236 -9.59 21.48 -0.73
C PHE A 236 -10.52 21.11 0.45
N PRO A 237 -11.47 21.98 0.84
CA PRO A 237 -12.41 21.68 1.94
C PRO A 237 -13.59 20.77 1.53
N ASP A 238 -13.88 20.61 0.23
CA ASP A 238 -15.18 20.04 -0.20
C ASP A 238 -15.07 18.85 -1.16
N VAL A 239 -14.48 17.72 -0.73
CA VAL A 239 -14.87 16.44 -1.35
C VAL A 239 -14.57 15.23 -0.45
N PHE A 240 -15.65 14.54 -0.07
CA PHE A 240 -15.73 13.21 0.56
C PHE A 240 -15.53 13.13 2.09
N SER A 241 -16.66 13.17 2.80
CA SER A 241 -16.83 12.62 4.15
C SER A 241 -17.32 11.17 4.04
N TRP A 242 -16.43 10.19 4.20
CA TRP A 242 -16.80 8.80 4.48
C TRP A 242 -16.20 8.42 5.84
N SER A 243 -17.04 8.36 6.87
CA SER A 243 -16.67 7.84 8.19
C SER A 243 -16.79 6.33 8.19
N ILE A 244 -15.67 5.61 8.31
CA ILE A 244 -15.67 4.20 8.74
C ILE A 244 -15.25 4.19 10.20
N ILE A 245 -16.22 3.98 11.09
CA ILE A 245 -15.97 3.75 12.52
C ILE A 245 -15.65 2.27 12.69
N LEU A 246 -14.38 1.93 12.94
CA LEU A 246 -13.98 0.62 13.44
C LEU A 246 -13.84 0.71 14.96
N LEU A 247 -14.89 0.26 15.68
CA LEU A 247 -14.82 -0.02 17.11
C LEU A 247 -14.26 -1.43 17.29
N VAL A 248 -13.00 -1.54 17.71
CA VAL A 248 -12.44 -2.79 18.24
C VAL A 248 -12.29 -2.61 19.74
N SER A 249 -13.22 -3.17 20.51
CA SER A 249 -13.08 -3.32 21.95
C SER A 249 -12.30 -4.61 22.22
N VAL A 250 -11.02 -4.49 22.60
CA VAL A 250 -10.30 -5.60 23.23
C VAL A 250 -10.47 -5.45 24.74
N VAL A 251 -11.39 -6.22 25.31
CA VAL A 251 -11.43 -6.49 26.75
C VAL A 251 -10.45 -7.64 26.99
N SER A 252 -9.24 -7.32 27.46
CA SER A 252 -8.33 -8.33 27.98
C SER A 252 -8.54 -8.41 29.49
N GLY A 253 -9.23 -9.45 29.94
CA GLY A 253 -9.31 -9.80 31.36
C GLY A 253 -7.97 -10.34 31.83
N CYS A 254 -7.39 -9.72 32.85
CA CYS A 254 -6.32 -10.32 33.64
C CYS A 254 -6.96 -11.30 34.63
N SER A 255 -6.72 -12.60 34.44
CA SER A 255 -6.83 -13.58 35.51
C SER A 255 -5.44 -13.81 36.09
N CYS A 256 -5.24 -13.34 37.31
CA CYS A 256 -4.11 -13.70 38.17
C CYS A 256 -4.22 -15.18 38.55
N VAL A 257 -3.13 -15.93 38.44
CA VAL A 257 -2.85 -17.11 39.28
C VAL A 257 -1.33 -17.11 39.54
N ASP A 258 -1.00 -17.44 40.79
CA ASP A 258 0.24 -17.22 41.54
C ASP A 258 1.57 -17.62 40.89
#